data_AF-A0A9Y1ZAV1-F1
#
_entry.id   AF-A0A9Y1ZAV1-F1
#
_cell.length_a   1.000
_cell.length_b   1.000
_cell.length_c   1.000
_cell.angle_alpha   90.00
_cell.angle_beta   90.00
_cell.angle_gamma   90.00
#
_symmetry.space_group_name_H-M   'P 1'
#
loop_
_entity.id
_entity.type
_entity.pdbx_description
1 polymer ?
#
loop_
_entity_poly.entity_id
_entity_poly.type
_entity_poly.pdbx_seq_one_letter_code
_entity_poly.pdbx_strand_id
1 'polypeptide(L)'
;MYSSWKRSQTAFVAVLLANLASVVAIWWYDWQAHALLMVYWLETGVIGAIYVAKIRRAAGTDDPEAIRSWTTVDGEPPESYVGKSNRTVAVALVRNYAGFWLFAGVFFLIIPFAEEMALEPASPDAVALAAVSLVGYHIFSYWYEYVGLREFEHRGPVSLLVEPAPRFWVLGLTLIFGLGATSLTQSPMGVLVVLVVFKTSADLLFHRRERKCALERSSSSERETTV
;
A
#
# COMPACT_ATOMS: atom_id res chain seq x y z
N MET A 1 1.63 28.08 -24.35
CA MET A 1 0.91 26.80 -24.14
C MET A 1 1.70 25.53 -24.55
N TYR A 2 3.03 25.57 -24.76
CA TYR A 2 3.78 24.41 -25.27
C TYR A 2 4.62 23.65 -24.22
N SER A 3 4.72 24.14 -22.97
CA SER A 3 5.65 23.57 -21.97
C SER A 3 5.05 22.60 -20.94
N SER A 4 3.73 22.62 -20.70
CA SER A 4 3.10 21.70 -19.73
C SER A 4 2.93 20.29 -20.30
N TRP A 5 2.74 20.16 -21.62
CA TRP A 5 2.52 18.88 -22.29
C TRP A 5 3.80 18.02 -22.36
N LYS A 6 4.97 18.63 -22.62
CA LYS A 6 6.26 17.91 -22.61
C LYS A 6 6.65 17.40 -21.22
N ARG A 7 6.35 18.17 -20.16
CA ARG A 7 6.62 17.77 -18.76
C ARG A 7 5.77 16.57 -18.34
N SER A 8 4.52 16.53 -18.80
CA SER A 8 3.61 15.38 -18.62
C SER A 8 4.10 14.14 -19.36
N GLN A 9 4.59 14.28 -20.59
CA GLN A 9 5.13 13.15 -21.35
C GLN A 9 6.42 12.60 -20.76
N THR A 10 7.31 13.44 -20.24
CA THR A 10 8.54 12.98 -19.57
C THR A 10 8.26 12.25 -18.27
N ALA A 11 7.30 12.72 -17.46
CA ALA A 11 6.89 12.02 -16.24
C ALA A 11 6.21 10.67 -16.56
N PHE A 12 5.35 10.65 -17.57
CA PHE A 12 4.71 9.43 -18.06
C PHE A 12 5.75 8.40 -18.55
N VAL A 13 6.70 8.83 -19.38
CA VAL A 13 7.77 7.95 -19.89
C VAL A 13 8.69 7.49 -18.76
N ALA A 14 9.02 8.34 -17.78
CA ALA A 14 9.83 7.95 -16.63
C ALA A 14 9.14 6.88 -15.77
N VAL A 15 7.83 7.02 -15.52
CA VAL A 15 7.05 6.00 -14.80
C VAL A 15 6.97 4.70 -15.61
N LEU A 16 6.77 4.78 -16.93
CA LEU A 16 6.71 3.60 -17.78
C LEU A 16 8.06 2.86 -17.79
N LEU A 17 9.16 3.59 -17.95
CA LEU A 17 10.52 3.04 -17.94
C LEU A 17 10.91 2.47 -16.57
N ALA A 18 10.52 3.11 -15.47
CA ALA A 18 10.77 2.60 -14.13
C ALA A 18 10.02 1.27 -13.89
N ASN A 19 8.75 1.18 -14.29
CA ASN A 19 8.01 -0.08 -14.20
C ASN A 19 8.59 -1.15 -15.12
N LEU A 20 8.99 -0.80 -16.35
CA LEU A 20 9.62 -1.73 -17.28
C LEU A 20 10.97 -2.24 -16.74
N ALA A 21 11.78 -1.37 -16.15
CA ALA A 21 13.03 -1.72 -15.50
C ALA A 21 12.80 -2.68 -14.31
N SER A 22 11.75 -2.46 -13.51
CA SER A 22 11.38 -3.39 -12.44
C SER A 22 11.00 -4.77 -12.97
N VAL A 23 10.24 -4.85 -14.07
CA VAL A 23 9.90 -6.14 -14.71
C VAL A 23 11.14 -6.83 -15.28
N VAL A 24 12.04 -6.07 -15.93
CA VAL A 24 13.31 -6.59 -16.45
C VAL A 24 14.22 -7.08 -15.32
N ALA A 25 14.29 -6.38 -14.19
CA ALA A 25 15.07 -6.82 -13.03
C ALA A 25 14.52 -8.12 -12.44
N ILE A 26 13.20 -8.24 -12.28
CA ILE A 26 12.55 -9.49 -11.83
C ILE A 26 12.89 -10.65 -12.76
N TRP A 27 12.84 -10.41 -14.07
CA TRP A 27 13.17 -11.42 -15.09
C TRP A 27 14.64 -11.83 -15.07
N TRP A 28 15.57 -10.87 -14.94
CA TRP A 28 17.01 -11.14 -15.04
C TRP A 28 17.60 -11.77 -13.78
N TYR A 29 17.05 -11.43 -12.61
CA TYR A 29 17.53 -11.91 -11.32
C TYR A 29 16.80 -13.15 -10.81
N ASP A 30 15.93 -13.75 -11.64
CA ASP A 30 15.14 -14.95 -11.31
C ASP A 30 14.39 -14.79 -9.98
N TRP A 31 13.82 -13.60 -9.77
CA TRP A 31 13.14 -13.30 -8.51
C TRP A 31 11.90 -14.17 -8.38
N GLN A 32 11.96 -15.12 -7.44
CA GLN A 32 10.85 -16.00 -7.10
C GLN A 32 9.63 -15.16 -6.71
N ALA A 33 8.58 -15.19 -7.53
CA ALA A 33 7.36 -14.43 -7.29
C ALA A 33 6.77 -14.69 -5.90
N HIS A 34 6.88 -15.94 -5.42
CA HIS A 34 6.46 -16.31 -4.07
C HIS A 34 7.29 -15.60 -2.98
N ALA A 35 8.60 -15.39 -3.17
CA ALA A 35 9.43 -14.67 -2.22
C ALA A 35 8.99 -13.20 -2.09
N LEU A 36 8.64 -12.55 -3.21
CA LEU A 36 8.14 -11.18 -3.18
C LEU A 36 6.80 -11.06 -2.46
N LEU A 37 5.88 -11.99 -2.70
CA LEU A 37 4.60 -12.04 -1.99
C LEU A 37 4.81 -12.25 -0.49
N MET A 38 5.72 -13.14 -0.11
CA MET A 38 6.06 -13.40 1.29
C MET A 38 6.68 -12.18 1.97
N VAL A 39 7.62 -11.51 1.32
CA VAL A 39 8.27 -10.30 1.83
C VAL A 39 7.26 -9.18 2.01
N TYR A 40 6.37 -8.96 1.03
CA TYR A 40 5.32 -7.94 1.11
C TYR A 40 4.29 -8.24 2.21
N TRP A 41 3.91 -9.51 2.37
CA TRP A 41 3.04 -9.96 3.46
C TRP A 41 3.68 -9.72 4.84
N LEU A 42 4.95 -10.08 4.99
CA LEU A 42 5.71 -9.85 6.22
C LEU A 42 5.86 -8.37 6.53
N GLU A 43 6.25 -7.56 5.54
CA GLU A 43 6.37 -6.10 5.68
C GLU A 43 5.05 -5.48 6.15
N THR A 44 3.92 -5.88 5.57
CA THR A 44 2.59 -5.38 5.98
C THR A 44 2.29 -5.71 7.45
N GLY A 45 2.67 -6.91 7.91
CA GLY A 45 2.54 -7.32 9.32
C GLY A 45 3.44 -6.51 10.26
N VAL A 46 4.71 -6.33 9.89
CA VAL A 46 5.69 -5.52 10.64
C VAL A 46 5.21 -4.08 10.76
N ILE A 47 4.72 -3.49 9.66
CA ILE A 47 4.15 -2.14 9.67
C ILE A 47 2.95 -2.09 10.61
N GLY A 48 2.03 -3.06 10.56
CA GLY A 48 0.92 -3.14 11.51
C GLY A 48 1.38 -3.10 12.97
N ALA A 49 2.38 -3.91 13.33
CA ALA A 49 2.95 -3.94 14.67
C ALA A 49 3.63 -2.62 15.08
N ILE A 50 4.36 -1.99 14.17
CA ILE A 50 5.00 -0.69 14.40
C ILE A 50 3.96 0.41 14.60
N TYR A 51 2.85 0.38 13.85
CA TYR A 51 1.77 1.34 14.04
C TYR A 51 1.03 1.13 15.36
N VAL A 52 0.87 -0.11 15.85
CA VAL A 52 0.43 -0.36 17.23
C VAL A 52 1.36 0.34 18.22
N ALA A 53 2.68 0.22 18.06
CA ALA A 53 3.65 0.88 18.93
C ALA A 53 3.56 2.42 18.82
N LYS A 54 3.43 2.96 17.60
CA LYS A 54 3.26 4.40 17.35
C LYS A 54 2.02 4.94 18.04
N ILE A 55 0.86 4.30 17.85
CA ILE A 55 -0.42 4.69 18.47
C ILE A 55 -0.31 4.67 19.99
N ARG A 56 0.27 3.62 20.58
CA ARG A 56 0.42 3.53 22.04
C ARG A 56 1.22 4.69 22.63
N ARG A 57 2.22 5.18 21.90
CA ARG A 57 3.10 6.28 22.32
C ARG A 57 2.65 7.67 21.85
N ALA A 58 1.62 7.76 21.03
CA ALA A 58 1.09 9.02 20.52
C ALA A 58 0.68 9.96 21.67
N ALA A 59 1.09 11.21 21.59
CA ALA A 59 0.73 12.27 22.52
C ALA A 59 0.11 13.49 21.80
N GLY A 60 0.09 13.47 20.46
CA GLY A 60 -0.63 14.46 19.67
C GLY A 60 -2.14 14.28 19.74
N THR A 61 -2.86 15.31 19.28
CA THR A 61 -4.32 15.32 19.17
C THR A 61 -4.75 15.19 17.73
N ASP A 62 -5.88 14.52 17.50
CA ASP A 62 -6.50 14.43 16.17
C ASP A 62 -7.59 15.49 16.01
N ASP A 63 -7.63 16.11 14.84
CA ASP A 63 -8.77 16.91 14.39
C ASP A 63 -9.73 16.00 13.58
N PRO A 64 -10.98 15.78 14.04
CA PRO A 64 -11.96 14.96 13.32
C PRO A 64 -12.17 15.37 11.86
N GLU A 65 -12.13 16.66 11.54
CA GLU A 65 -12.37 17.16 10.18
C GLU A 65 -11.19 16.88 9.24
N ALA A 66 -10.00 16.68 9.80
CA ALA A 66 -8.77 16.39 9.06
C ALA A 66 -8.63 14.88 8.74
N ILE A 67 -9.36 14.01 9.43
CA ILE A 67 -9.29 12.56 9.20
C ILE A 67 -9.95 12.25 7.85
N ARG A 68 -9.16 11.69 6.92
CA ARG A 68 -9.64 11.23 5.62
C ARG A 68 -9.44 9.72 5.52
N SER A 69 -10.54 8.98 5.65
CA SER A 69 -10.56 7.54 5.46
C SER A 69 -11.75 7.14 4.59
N TRP A 70 -11.51 6.21 3.67
CA TRP A 70 -12.57 5.57 2.87
C TRP A 70 -13.04 4.26 3.51
N THR A 71 -12.46 3.89 4.66
CA THR A 71 -12.71 2.63 5.37
C THR A 71 -13.26 2.89 6.76
N THR A 72 -14.15 2.02 7.22
CA THR A 72 -14.62 1.99 8.60
C THR A 72 -13.68 1.16 9.47
N VAL A 73 -13.71 1.42 10.77
CA VAL A 73 -13.01 0.63 11.80
C VAL A 73 -14.06 0.11 12.77
N ASP A 74 -14.24 -1.21 12.80
CA ASP A 74 -15.31 -1.88 13.53
C ASP A 74 -16.73 -1.43 13.15
N GLY A 75 -16.93 -1.13 11.87
CA GLY A 75 -18.21 -0.66 11.34
C GLY A 75 -18.49 0.83 11.57
N GLU A 76 -17.65 1.52 12.36
CA GLU A 76 -17.78 2.94 12.65
C GLU A 76 -16.80 3.79 11.84
N PRO A 77 -17.12 5.07 11.58
CA PRO A 77 -16.16 6.02 11.03
C PRO A 77 -14.94 6.17 11.98
N PRO A 78 -13.69 6.25 11.48
CA PRO A 78 -12.51 6.36 12.33
C PRO A 78 -12.53 7.58 13.27
N GLU A 79 -13.21 8.66 12.89
CA GLU A 79 -13.40 9.89 13.68
C GLU A 79 -14.09 9.60 15.01
N SER A 80 -14.91 8.54 15.09
CA SER A 80 -15.55 8.09 16.33
C SER A 80 -14.54 7.64 17.40
N TYR A 81 -13.27 7.46 17.03
CA TYR A 81 -12.18 7.11 17.94
C TYR A 81 -11.45 8.33 18.50
N VAL A 82 -11.74 9.54 18.04
CA VAL A 82 -11.12 10.77 18.56
C VAL A 82 -11.50 10.94 20.03
N GLY A 83 -10.50 11.24 20.86
CA GLY A 83 -10.64 11.33 22.32
C GLY A 83 -10.66 9.99 23.06
N LYS A 84 -10.67 8.84 22.37
CA LYS A 84 -10.50 7.53 23.03
C LYS A 84 -9.05 7.31 23.44
N SER A 85 -8.84 6.43 24.42
CA SER A 85 -7.49 6.07 24.87
C SER A 85 -6.65 5.44 23.75
N ASN A 86 -5.34 5.71 23.72
CA ASN A 86 -4.41 5.10 22.76
C ASN A 86 -4.50 3.57 22.73
N ARG A 87 -4.75 2.92 23.88
CA ARG A 87 -4.92 1.47 23.95
C ARG A 87 -6.15 1.02 23.16
N THR A 88 -7.27 1.73 23.30
CA THR A 88 -8.50 1.44 22.56
C THR A 88 -8.28 1.58 21.05
N VAL A 89 -7.61 2.65 20.64
CA VAL A 89 -7.29 2.90 19.22
C VAL A 89 -6.34 1.83 18.67
N ALA A 90 -5.31 1.45 19.43
CA ALA A 90 -4.37 0.41 19.03
C ALA A 90 -5.04 -0.98 18.91
N VAL A 91 -5.96 -1.31 19.82
CA VAL A 91 -6.74 -2.55 19.75
C VAL A 91 -7.67 -2.54 18.53
N ALA A 92 -8.26 -1.39 18.21
CA ALA A 92 -9.09 -1.25 17.00
C ALA A 92 -8.28 -1.52 15.73
N LEU A 93 -7.03 -1.03 15.65
CA LEU A 93 -6.14 -1.36 14.53
C LEU A 93 -5.93 -2.88 14.41
N VAL A 94 -5.58 -3.54 15.50
CA VAL A 94 -5.32 -4.99 15.51
C VAL A 94 -6.56 -5.76 15.07
N ARG A 95 -7.72 -5.47 15.66
CA ARG A 95 -8.98 -6.15 15.33
C ARG A 95 -9.38 -5.96 13.88
N ASN A 96 -9.19 -4.77 13.33
CA ASN A 96 -9.60 -4.45 11.97
C ASN A 96 -8.70 -5.12 10.91
N TYR A 97 -7.38 -5.19 11.15
CA TYR A 97 -6.44 -5.61 10.11
C TYR A 97 -5.82 -6.99 10.34
N ALA A 98 -5.71 -7.50 11.56
CA ALA A 98 -5.02 -8.76 11.84
C ALA A 98 -5.74 -9.96 11.20
N GLY A 99 -7.07 -10.02 11.28
CA GLY A 99 -7.85 -11.11 10.68
C GLY A 99 -7.67 -11.16 9.15
N PHE A 100 -7.74 -10.00 8.49
CA PHE A 100 -7.52 -9.88 7.06
C PHE A 100 -6.07 -10.24 6.66
N TRP A 101 -5.07 -9.80 7.42
CA TRP A 101 -3.66 -10.12 7.16
C TRP A 101 -3.34 -11.60 7.35
N LEU A 102 -3.89 -12.24 8.39
CA LEU A 102 -3.77 -13.68 8.61
C LEU A 102 -4.46 -14.45 7.48
N PHE A 103 -5.66 -14.03 7.08
CA PHE A 103 -6.38 -14.62 5.96
C PHE A 103 -5.55 -14.56 4.68
N ALA A 104 -4.98 -13.40 4.34
CA ALA A 104 -4.10 -13.28 3.17
C ALA A 104 -2.85 -14.18 3.27
N GLY A 105 -2.27 -14.29 4.47
CA GLY A 105 -1.12 -15.16 4.73
C GLY A 105 -1.40 -16.64 4.45
N VAL A 106 -2.59 -17.13 4.78
CA VAL A 106 -2.99 -18.53 4.48
C VAL A 106 -2.87 -18.84 2.99
N PHE A 107 -3.28 -17.94 2.11
CA PHE A 107 -3.15 -18.15 0.66
C PHE A 107 -1.69 -18.20 0.23
N PHE A 108 -0.84 -17.28 0.71
CA PHE A 108 0.57 -17.29 0.34
C PHE A 108 1.29 -18.56 0.79
N LEU A 109 0.91 -19.15 1.93
CA LEU A 109 1.45 -20.42 2.39
C LEU A 109 0.99 -21.62 1.56
N ILE A 110 -0.20 -21.57 0.97
CA ILE A 110 -0.78 -22.68 0.20
C ILE A 110 -0.42 -22.62 -1.29
N ILE A 111 -0.24 -21.42 -1.86
CA ILE A 111 0.02 -21.20 -3.30
C ILE A 111 1.12 -22.10 -3.88
N PRO A 112 2.30 -22.30 -3.24
CA PRO A 112 3.33 -23.16 -3.79
C PRO A 112 2.94 -24.64 -3.92
N PHE A 113 1.91 -25.07 -3.19
CA PHE A 113 1.43 -26.46 -3.15
C PHE A 113 0.10 -26.66 -3.89
N ALA A 114 -0.49 -25.58 -4.41
CA ALA A 114 -1.72 -25.65 -5.19
C ALA A 114 -1.36 -26.01 -6.64
N GLU A 115 -1.70 -27.22 -7.10
CA GLU A 115 -1.26 -27.76 -8.40
C GLU A 115 -1.51 -26.82 -9.60
N GLU A 116 -2.62 -26.09 -9.61
CA GLU A 116 -2.99 -25.16 -10.68
C GLU A 116 -2.32 -23.77 -10.56
N MET A 117 -1.68 -23.48 -9.43
CA MET A 117 -1.22 -22.16 -9.03
C MET A 117 0.22 -22.16 -8.48
N ALA A 118 0.92 -23.28 -8.62
CA ALA A 118 2.21 -23.50 -8.01
C ALA A 118 3.22 -22.45 -8.45
N LEU A 119 3.63 -21.62 -7.50
CA LEU A 119 4.84 -20.81 -7.60
C LEU A 119 6.00 -21.59 -7.01
N GLU A 120 7.19 -21.39 -7.55
CA GLU A 120 8.38 -21.95 -6.91
C GLU A 120 8.49 -21.45 -5.46
N PRO A 121 8.60 -22.36 -4.47
CA PRO A 121 8.69 -21.97 -3.08
C PRO A 121 9.87 -21.03 -2.85
N ALA A 122 9.65 -20.06 -1.98
CA ALA A 122 10.68 -19.11 -1.62
C ALA A 122 11.75 -19.81 -0.78
N SER A 123 13.03 -19.51 -1.02
CA SER A 123 14.10 -19.96 -0.13
C SER A 123 13.83 -19.48 1.31
N PRO A 124 13.77 -20.39 2.31
CA PRO A 124 13.55 -20.01 3.71
C PRO A 124 14.59 -19.02 4.23
N ASP A 125 15.86 -19.18 3.82
CA ASP A 125 16.94 -18.29 4.23
C ASP A 125 16.78 -16.89 3.64
N ALA A 126 16.34 -16.80 2.37
CA ALA A 126 16.07 -15.52 1.74
C ALA A 126 14.91 -14.79 2.42
N VAL A 127 13.83 -15.51 2.76
CA VAL A 127 12.69 -14.94 3.50
C VAL A 127 13.12 -14.50 4.90
N ALA A 128 13.91 -15.30 5.61
CA ALA A 128 14.41 -14.96 6.94
C ALA A 128 15.30 -13.71 6.91
N LEU A 129 16.23 -13.62 5.95
CA LEU A 129 17.09 -12.46 5.78
C LEU A 129 16.27 -11.20 5.47
N ALA A 130 15.30 -11.30 4.57
CA ALA A 130 14.41 -10.19 4.25
C ALA A 130 13.57 -9.76 5.47
N ALA A 131 13.04 -10.71 6.23
CA ALA A 131 12.28 -10.45 7.45
C ALA A 131 13.12 -9.70 8.49
N VAL A 132 14.34 -10.17 8.77
CA VAL A 132 15.27 -9.50 9.70
C VAL A 132 15.61 -8.09 9.23
N SER A 133 15.86 -7.92 7.94
CA SER A 133 16.19 -6.62 7.34
C SER A 133 15.03 -5.64 7.47
N LEU A 134 13.80 -6.07 7.15
CA LEU A 134 12.58 -5.27 7.27
C LEU A 134 12.29 -4.88 8.72
N VAL A 135 12.36 -5.85 9.64
CA VAL A 135 12.15 -5.61 11.08
C VAL A 135 13.19 -4.62 11.60
N GLY A 136 14.47 -4.83 11.25
CA GLY A 136 15.55 -3.92 11.62
C GLY A 136 15.33 -2.50 11.13
N TYR A 137 14.97 -2.35 9.84
CA TYR A 137 14.67 -1.06 9.23
C TYR A 137 13.51 -0.33 9.93
N HIS A 138 12.39 -1.02 10.16
CA HIS A 138 11.22 -0.38 10.77
C HIS A 138 11.40 -0.09 12.26
N ILE A 139 12.11 -0.95 13.00
CA ILE A 139 12.48 -0.66 14.39
C ILE A 139 13.40 0.56 14.44
N PHE A 140 14.39 0.65 13.54
CA PHE A 140 15.27 1.81 13.46
C PHE A 140 14.49 3.09 13.13
N SER A 141 13.63 3.10 12.10
CA SER A 141 12.77 4.25 11.76
C SER A 141 11.88 4.65 12.94
N TYR A 142 11.29 3.68 13.65
CA TYR A 142 10.50 3.96 14.84
C TYR A 142 11.32 4.68 15.93
N TRP A 143 12.53 4.21 16.24
CA TRP A 143 13.35 4.82 17.29
C TRP A 143 14.00 6.13 16.86
N TYR A 144 14.49 6.21 15.63
CA TYR A 144 15.21 7.39 15.15
C TYR A 144 14.25 8.53 14.81
N GLU A 145 13.26 8.26 13.96
CA GLU A 145 12.33 9.28 13.46
C GLU A 145 11.21 9.50 14.47
N TYR A 146 10.42 8.47 14.75
CA TYR A 146 9.20 8.67 15.53
C TYR A 146 9.47 9.01 17.00
N VAL A 147 10.47 8.36 17.60
CA VAL A 147 10.87 8.61 18.99
C VAL A 147 11.90 9.74 19.09
N GLY A 148 13.00 9.67 18.34
CA GLY A 148 14.12 10.60 18.42
C GLY A 148 13.77 12.01 17.96
N LEU A 149 12.99 12.16 16.89
CA LEU A 149 12.54 13.47 16.39
C LEU A 149 11.23 13.94 17.04
N ARG A 150 10.75 13.25 18.08
CA ARG A 150 9.54 13.59 18.84
C ARG A 150 8.28 13.73 17.98
N GLU A 151 8.19 12.97 16.88
CA GLU A 151 6.98 12.96 16.04
C GLU A 151 5.75 12.52 16.85
N PHE A 152 5.93 11.64 17.84
CA PHE A 152 4.85 11.19 18.71
C PHE A 152 4.09 12.32 19.42
N GLU A 153 4.68 13.50 19.61
CA GLU A 153 4.04 14.67 20.23
C GLU A 153 3.05 15.39 19.30
N HIS A 154 3.21 15.19 17.99
CA HIS A 154 2.46 15.91 16.97
C HIS A 154 1.52 14.99 16.18
N ARG A 155 1.63 13.68 16.38
CA ARG A 155 0.83 12.67 15.70
C ARG A 155 -0.27 12.17 16.63
N GLY A 156 -1.53 12.36 16.21
CA GLY A 156 -2.68 11.84 16.93
C GLY A 156 -2.89 10.33 16.70
N PRO A 157 -3.42 9.61 17.70
CA PRO A 157 -3.61 8.16 17.63
C PRO A 157 -4.56 7.71 16.50
N VAL A 158 -5.59 8.50 16.17
CA VAL A 158 -6.57 8.16 15.14
C VAL A 158 -6.02 8.40 13.73
N SER A 159 -5.21 9.43 13.52
CA SER A 159 -4.48 9.61 12.27
C SER A 159 -3.57 8.40 11.98
N LEU A 160 -2.89 7.90 13.02
CA LEU A 160 -2.06 6.70 12.93
C LEU A 160 -2.88 5.41 12.73
N LEU A 161 -4.15 5.36 13.15
CA LEU A 161 -5.03 4.20 12.93
C LEU A 161 -5.33 3.97 11.44
N VAL A 162 -5.51 5.04 10.67
CA VAL A 162 -5.93 4.98 9.26
C VAL A 162 -4.77 4.96 8.27
N GLU A 163 -3.61 5.47 8.68
CA GLU A 163 -2.41 5.57 7.83
C GLU A 163 -1.90 4.24 7.24
N PRO A 164 -1.93 3.08 7.93
CA PRO A 164 -1.48 1.83 7.33
C PRO A 164 -2.53 1.16 6.42
N ALA A 165 -3.79 1.63 6.40
CA ALA A 165 -4.89 1.02 5.67
C ALA A 165 -4.57 0.69 4.19
N PRO A 166 -3.95 1.60 3.40
CA PRO A 166 -3.68 1.32 1.99
C PRO A 166 -2.81 0.08 1.76
N ARG A 167 -1.89 -0.25 2.67
CA ARG A 167 -0.98 -1.40 2.53
C ARG A 167 -1.74 -2.72 2.66
N PHE A 168 -2.65 -2.81 3.62
CA PHE A 168 -3.54 -3.97 3.76
C PHE A 168 -4.44 -4.10 2.53
N TRP A 169 -5.02 -3.02 2.02
CA TRP A 169 -5.84 -3.11 0.80
C TRP A 169 -5.05 -3.53 -0.43
N VAL A 170 -3.83 -3.03 -0.61
CA VAL A 170 -2.95 -3.48 -1.70
C VAL A 170 -2.60 -4.97 -1.54
N LEU A 171 -2.43 -5.48 -0.32
CA LEU A 171 -2.27 -6.93 -0.06
C LEU A 171 -3.49 -7.73 -0.55
N GLY A 172 -4.70 -7.27 -0.23
CA GLY A 172 -5.93 -7.92 -0.68
C GLY A 172 -6.13 -7.87 -2.18
N LEU A 173 -5.86 -6.72 -2.80
CA LEU A 173 -5.95 -6.57 -4.25
C LEU A 173 -4.91 -7.45 -4.95
N THR A 174 -3.70 -7.54 -4.40
CA THR A 174 -2.66 -8.45 -4.91
C THR A 174 -3.13 -9.90 -4.85
N LEU A 175 -3.83 -10.28 -3.79
CA LEU A 175 -4.40 -11.62 -3.65
C LEU A 175 -5.57 -11.84 -4.63
N ILE A 176 -6.52 -10.91 -4.72
CA ILE A 176 -7.67 -11.02 -5.64
C ILE A 176 -7.23 -11.10 -7.09
N PHE A 177 -6.37 -10.17 -7.53
CA PHE A 177 -5.93 -10.13 -8.92
C PHE A 177 -4.86 -11.18 -9.22
N GLY A 178 -4.00 -11.49 -8.26
CA GLY A 178 -3.03 -12.59 -8.39
C GLY A 178 -3.73 -13.93 -8.57
N LEU A 179 -4.66 -14.28 -7.67
CA LEU A 179 -5.43 -15.52 -7.75
C LEU A 179 -6.42 -15.54 -8.92
N GLY A 180 -7.07 -14.41 -9.20
CA GLY A 180 -8.03 -14.30 -10.31
C GLY A 180 -7.37 -14.40 -11.68
N ALA A 181 -6.13 -13.94 -11.81
CA ALA A 181 -5.45 -14.04 -13.09
C ALA A 181 -4.87 -15.45 -13.35
N THR A 182 -4.48 -16.19 -12.29
CA THR A 182 -4.05 -17.60 -12.43
C THR A 182 -5.21 -18.49 -12.85
N SER A 183 -6.40 -18.28 -12.28
CA SER A 183 -7.59 -19.10 -12.60
C SER A 183 -8.13 -18.85 -14.01
N LEU A 184 -7.91 -17.65 -14.58
CA LEU A 184 -8.35 -17.31 -15.94
C LEU A 184 -7.39 -17.78 -17.04
N THR A 185 -6.08 -17.81 -16.76
CA THR A 185 -5.06 -17.97 -17.81
C THR A 185 -4.32 -19.29 -17.76
N GLN A 186 -4.46 -20.06 -16.66
CA GLN A 186 -3.75 -21.31 -16.40
C GLN A 186 -2.22 -21.22 -16.69
N SER A 187 -1.66 -20.00 -16.65
CA SER A 187 -0.24 -19.74 -16.94
C SER A 187 0.29 -18.54 -16.15
N PRO A 188 1.48 -18.65 -15.52
CA PRO A 188 2.10 -17.55 -14.77
C PRO A 188 2.35 -16.28 -15.61
N MET A 189 2.54 -16.43 -16.92
CA MET A 189 2.69 -15.31 -17.86
C MET A 189 1.38 -14.56 -18.11
N GLY A 190 0.24 -15.28 -18.18
CA GLY A 190 -1.08 -14.65 -18.34
C GLY A 190 -1.46 -13.79 -17.13
N VAL A 191 -1.02 -14.18 -15.94
CA VAL A 191 -1.16 -13.41 -14.69
C VAL A 191 -0.53 -12.02 -14.82
N LEU A 192 0.73 -11.99 -15.24
CA LEU A 192 1.48 -10.74 -15.40
C LEU A 192 0.84 -9.84 -16.47
N VAL A 193 0.38 -10.42 -17.59
CA VAL A 193 -0.30 -9.66 -18.65
C VAL A 193 -1.59 -9.03 -18.16
N VAL A 194 -2.46 -9.79 -17.47
CA VAL A 194 -3.73 -9.26 -16.93
C VAL A 194 -3.47 -8.16 -15.90
N LEU A 195 -2.53 -8.37 -14.97
CA LEU A 195 -2.16 -7.38 -13.96
C LEU A 195 -1.63 -6.10 -14.59
N VAL A 196 -0.75 -6.22 -15.59
CA VAL A 196 -0.21 -5.06 -16.32
C VAL A 196 -1.33 -4.32 -17.06
N VAL A 197 -2.26 -5.02 -17.71
CA VAL A 197 -3.39 -4.38 -18.41
C VAL A 197 -4.31 -3.66 -17.43
N PHE A 198 -4.66 -4.29 -16.31
CA PHE A 198 -5.53 -3.69 -15.30
C PHE A 198 -4.88 -2.46 -14.66
N LYS A 199 -3.60 -2.57 -14.28
CA LYS A 199 -2.81 -1.47 -13.73
C LYS A 199 -2.68 -0.31 -14.72
N THR A 200 -2.34 -0.61 -15.97
CA THR A 200 -2.21 0.42 -17.03
C THR A 200 -3.54 1.13 -17.25
N SER A 201 -4.65 0.39 -17.24
CA SER A 201 -6.00 0.94 -17.38
C SER A 201 -6.38 1.86 -16.22
N ALA A 202 -6.06 1.46 -14.98
CA ALA A 202 -6.27 2.28 -13.79
C ALA A 202 -5.43 3.57 -13.84
N ASP A 203 -4.14 3.48 -14.17
CA ASP A 203 -3.25 4.64 -14.29
C ASP A 203 -3.73 5.62 -15.37
N LEU A 204 -4.22 5.11 -16.51
CA LEU A 204 -4.83 5.91 -17.58
C LEU A 204 -6.12 6.61 -17.12
N LEU A 205 -6.96 5.94 -16.34
CA LEU A 205 -8.19 6.52 -15.79
C LEU A 205 -7.88 7.63 -14.78
N PHE A 206 -6.91 7.43 -13.89
CA PHE A 206 -6.46 8.44 -12.93
C PHE A 206 -5.87 9.67 -13.64
N HIS A 207 -5.01 9.47 -14.65
CA HIS A 207 -4.47 10.57 -15.46
C HIS A 207 -5.56 11.35 -16.23
N ARG A 208 -6.63 10.68 -16.68
CA ARG A 208 -7.76 11.35 -17.35
C ARG A 208 -8.57 12.19 -16.36
N ARG A 209 -8.77 11.70 -15.14
CA ARG A 209 -9.47 12.44 -14.07
C ARG A 209 -8.69 13.69 -13.63
N GLU A 210 -7.37 13.57 -13.45
CA GLU A 210 -6.53 14.73 -13.12
C GLU A 210 -6.54 15.79 -14.22
N ARG A 211 -6.52 15.37 -15.50
CA ARG A 211 -6.63 16.31 -16.63
C ARG A 211 -7.96 17.03 -16.67
N LYS A 212 -9.07 16.33 -16.40
CA LYS A 212 -10.40 16.94 -16.41
C LYS A 212 -10.53 18.00 -15.31
N CYS A 213 -10.09 17.69 -14.08
CA CYS A 213 -10.06 18.64 -12.97
C CYS A 213 -9.13 19.84 -13.22
N ALA A 214 -7.97 19.64 -13.85
CA ALA A 214 -7.03 20.72 -14.17
C ALA A 214 -7.60 21.69 -15.23
N LEU A 215 -8.28 21.16 -16.25
CA LEU A 215 -8.95 21.96 -17.28
C LEU A 215 -10.12 22.76 -16.69
N GLU A 216 -10.93 22.14 -15.83
CA GLU A 216 -12.05 22.80 -15.15
C GLU A 216 -11.57 23.99 -14.30
N ARG A 217 -10.50 23.82 -13.51
CA ARG A 217 -9.89 24.91 -12.71
C ARG A 217 -9.28 26.04 -13.54
N SER A 218 -8.70 25.74 -14.71
CA SER A 218 -8.20 26.78 -15.60
C SER A 218 -9.34 27.62 -16.20
N SER A 219 -10.46 26.97 -16.55
CA SER A 219 -11.63 27.62 -17.14
C SER A 219 -12.47 28.44 -16.14
N SER A 220 -12.35 28.16 -14.83
CA SER A 220 -12.96 28.99 -13.78
C SER A 220 -12.10 30.22 -13.47
N SER A 221 -10.77 30.08 -13.45
CA SER A 221 -9.84 31.19 -13.21
C SER A 221 -9.84 32.23 -14.34
N GLU A 222 -9.99 31.82 -15.61
CA GLU A 222 -10.15 32.75 -16.74
C GLU A 222 -11.50 33.51 -16.71
N ARG A 223 -12.56 32.88 -16.18
CA ARG A 223 -13.88 33.52 -16.03
C ARG A 223 -13.92 34.55 -14.90
N GLU A 224 -13.13 34.36 -13.86
CA GLU A 224 -13.06 35.25 -12.70
C GLU A 224 -12.17 36.49 -12.94
N THR A 225 -11.34 36.45 -13.98
CA THR A 225 -10.45 37.57 -14.38
C THR A 225 -11.04 38.44 -15.51
N THR A 226 -12.17 38.04 -16.09
CA THR A 226 -12.90 38.78 -17.13
C THR A 226 -14.16 39.50 -16.62
N VAL A 227 -14.41 39.47 -15.31
CA VAL A 227 -15.43 40.24 -14.59
C VAL A 227 -14.74 41.35 -13.79
#